data_AF-V5FQF6-F1
#
_entry.id   AF-V5FQF6-F1
#
_cell.length_a   1.000
_cell.length_b   1.000
_cell.length_c   1.000
_cell.angle_alpha   90.00
_cell.angle_beta   90.00
_cell.angle_gamma   90.00
#
_symmetry.space_group_name_H-M   'P 1'
#
loop_
_entity.id
_entity.type
_entity.pdbx_description
1 polymer ?
#
loop_
_entity_poly.entity_id
_entity_poly.type
_entity_poly.pdbx_seq_one_letter_code
_entity_poly.pdbx_strand_id
1 'polypeptide(L)'
;MAASQAAYGVEKIIGNTDDATIRTDVTNYGQQGVGDQSGAKMKALTWQGKNSVKLVETEKPRIIEDRDVIVKVTGSTICGSDLHLYHGAIIEMTKGDILGHEFCGIVESVGPGAKDVKPGDRVVASFQIACGECHYCKLKLSSVCERTNANKIANVMYGGRTAGIFGYSHFTGGFAGGQAEYVRVPYGDVNLLKLPDDVPDEKGLYLSDVLCTSWHCVVDTGVNKGDVVAIWGGGPIGQMCAEFAFFNGASRVIVIDGGDGAWRLDWLKSKMPKLETVDFTKLPKGDSVTSQLKKLVDGGPDVCLECAAGEYAKGWAHYFETLLGFETDTSELLNEMITSVKSFGRIGVTGVYTGYTNHFNIGALMQTGIRLIGNGQAPVHKHWGHLLQLIREDKIHPLDMVSHRVKLEDMEKVYELFNKREKGFQKMFVQTKFSAPPCPGAPKVTDL
;
A
#
# COMPACT_ATOMS: atom_id res chain seq x y z
N MET A 1 -11.44 -18.21 -5.40
CA MET A 1 -10.45 -18.97 -6.20
C MET A 1 -10.85 -19.05 -7.67
N ALA A 2 -12.05 -19.56 -8.00
CA ALA A 2 -12.48 -19.75 -9.40
C ALA A 2 -12.43 -18.46 -10.25
N ALA A 3 -12.91 -17.32 -9.76
CA ALA A 3 -12.95 -16.07 -10.54
C ALA A 3 -11.56 -15.49 -10.83
N SER A 4 -10.69 -15.34 -9.82
CA SER A 4 -9.33 -14.79 -9.99
C SER A 4 -8.44 -15.72 -10.84
N GLN A 5 -8.54 -17.04 -10.66
CA GLN A 5 -7.83 -18.01 -11.50
C GLN A 5 -8.40 -18.09 -12.93
N ALA A 6 -9.71 -17.91 -13.11
CA ALA A 6 -10.30 -17.81 -14.44
C ALA A 6 -9.86 -16.53 -15.15
N ALA A 7 -9.80 -15.39 -14.46
CA ALA A 7 -9.24 -14.15 -15.00
C ALA A 7 -7.78 -14.33 -15.45
N TYR A 8 -6.96 -15.01 -14.63
CA TYR A 8 -5.59 -15.36 -15.04
C TYR A 8 -5.54 -16.31 -16.26
N GLY A 9 -6.46 -17.28 -16.34
CA GLY A 9 -6.60 -18.13 -17.52
C GLY A 9 -6.94 -17.34 -18.79
N VAL A 10 -7.78 -16.30 -18.66
CA VAL A 10 -8.10 -15.36 -19.75
C VAL A 10 -6.91 -14.48 -20.09
N GLU A 11 -6.17 -13.97 -19.10
CA GLU A 11 -4.92 -13.22 -19.30
C GLU A 11 -3.94 -14.03 -20.16
N LYS A 12 -3.70 -15.30 -19.84
CA LYS A 12 -2.80 -16.16 -20.65
C LYS A 12 -3.22 -16.32 -22.11
N ILE A 13 -4.50 -16.19 -22.41
CA ILE A 13 -5.02 -16.27 -23.78
C ILE A 13 -4.85 -14.92 -24.50
N ILE A 14 -5.08 -13.82 -23.79
CA ILE A 14 -4.95 -12.44 -24.32
C ILE A 14 -3.46 -12.05 -24.46
N GLY A 15 -2.62 -12.58 -23.57
CA GLY A 15 -1.19 -12.38 -23.46
C GLY A 15 -0.78 -10.96 -23.05
N ASN A 16 0.50 -10.81 -22.73
CA ASN A 16 1.14 -9.55 -22.42
C ASN A 16 1.43 -8.69 -23.66
N THR A 17 1.68 -7.40 -23.46
CA THR A 17 2.24 -6.50 -24.49
C THR A 17 3.75 -6.74 -24.65
N ASP A 18 4.27 -6.57 -25.88
CA ASP A 18 5.67 -6.91 -26.21
C ASP A 18 6.70 -5.81 -25.83
N ASP A 19 6.26 -4.75 -25.18
CA ASP A 19 7.02 -3.53 -24.91
C ASP A 19 7.38 -3.33 -23.42
N ALA A 20 7.05 -4.30 -22.57
CA ALA A 20 7.69 -4.39 -21.27
C ALA A 20 9.18 -4.71 -21.45
N THR A 21 10.01 -4.01 -20.71
CA THR A 21 11.48 -4.09 -20.85
C THR A 21 12.15 -4.94 -19.79
N ILE A 22 11.33 -5.56 -18.93
CA ILE A 22 11.76 -6.50 -17.89
C ILE A 22 10.90 -7.75 -17.96
N ARG A 23 11.47 -8.87 -17.51
CA ARG A 23 10.76 -10.13 -17.40
C ARG A 23 9.67 -10.06 -16.34
N THR A 24 8.41 -10.10 -16.78
CA THR A 24 7.19 -10.22 -15.97
C THR A 24 6.89 -11.67 -15.60
N ASP A 25 5.86 -11.89 -14.79
CA ASP A 25 5.34 -13.20 -14.39
C ASP A 25 6.34 -14.08 -13.63
N VAL A 26 7.29 -13.45 -12.95
CA VAL A 26 8.22 -14.08 -12.01
C VAL A 26 7.70 -13.87 -10.59
N THR A 27 6.64 -14.60 -10.23
CA THR A 27 5.97 -14.51 -8.91
C THR A 27 6.52 -15.50 -7.88
N ASN A 28 7.19 -16.56 -8.33
CA ASN A 28 7.88 -17.53 -7.48
C ASN A 28 9.09 -18.15 -8.18
N TYR A 29 10.31 -17.89 -7.71
CA TYR A 29 11.50 -18.25 -8.48
C TYR A 29 11.62 -19.75 -8.81
N GLY A 30 11.21 -20.62 -7.87
CA GLY A 30 11.24 -22.07 -8.07
C GLY A 30 10.18 -22.57 -9.06
N GLN A 31 8.95 -22.05 -8.98
CA GLN A 31 7.87 -22.47 -9.89
C GLN A 31 8.13 -22.03 -11.34
N GLN A 32 8.82 -20.92 -11.53
CA GLN A 32 9.17 -20.36 -12.83
C GLN A 32 10.55 -20.81 -13.35
N GLY A 33 11.27 -21.69 -12.62
CA GLY A 33 12.57 -22.22 -13.05
C GLY A 33 13.68 -21.17 -13.14
N VAL A 34 13.56 -20.10 -12.35
CA VAL A 34 14.51 -18.97 -12.30
C VAL A 34 15.14 -18.81 -10.92
N GLY A 35 15.14 -19.89 -10.12
CA GLY A 35 15.88 -19.95 -8.88
C GLY A 35 17.40 -19.99 -9.07
N ASP A 36 18.09 -19.81 -7.96
CA ASP A 36 19.54 -19.94 -7.85
C ASP A 36 20.00 -21.32 -8.34
N GLN A 37 21.03 -21.33 -9.19
CA GLN A 37 21.55 -22.55 -9.81
C GLN A 37 22.17 -23.53 -8.81
N SER A 38 22.58 -23.04 -7.63
CA SER A 38 23.06 -23.89 -6.54
C SER A 38 21.95 -24.74 -5.89
N GLY A 39 20.67 -24.44 -6.18
CA GLY A 39 19.52 -25.04 -5.52
C GLY A 39 19.25 -24.49 -4.11
N ALA A 40 19.90 -23.39 -3.74
CA ALA A 40 19.69 -22.72 -2.46
C ALA A 40 18.20 -22.37 -2.25
N LYS A 41 17.71 -22.67 -1.05
CA LYS A 41 16.32 -22.44 -0.66
C LYS A 41 16.18 -21.24 0.28
N MET A 42 14.96 -20.72 0.37
CA MET A 42 14.55 -19.66 1.28
C MET A 42 13.11 -19.85 1.73
N LYS A 43 12.75 -19.24 2.86
CA LYS A 43 11.34 -19.12 3.27
C LYS A 43 10.68 -17.92 2.60
N ALA A 44 9.44 -18.09 2.14
CA ALA A 44 8.62 -17.03 1.55
C ALA A 44 7.14 -17.25 1.84
N LEU A 45 6.41 -16.18 2.16
CA LEU A 45 4.97 -16.24 2.33
C LEU A 45 4.30 -16.21 0.96
N THR A 46 3.42 -17.17 0.72
CA THR A 46 2.75 -17.34 -0.57
C THR A 46 1.25 -17.31 -0.42
N TRP A 47 0.58 -16.76 -1.42
CA TRP A 47 -0.87 -16.84 -1.53
C TRP A 47 -1.31 -18.26 -1.89
N GLN A 48 -2.26 -18.82 -1.13
CA GLN A 48 -2.74 -20.19 -1.32
C GLN A 48 -4.19 -20.27 -1.82
N GLY A 49 -4.88 -19.14 -1.85
CA GLY A 49 -6.30 -19.04 -2.14
C GLY A 49 -6.93 -17.90 -1.36
N LYS A 50 -8.21 -17.65 -1.63
CA LYS A 50 -9.00 -16.69 -0.85
C LYS A 50 -8.94 -17.08 0.64
N ASN A 51 -8.59 -16.12 1.48
CA ASN A 51 -8.40 -16.23 2.92
C ASN A 51 -7.34 -17.26 3.34
N SER A 52 -6.33 -17.52 2.50
CA SER A 52 -5.27 -18.47 2.81
C SER A 52 -3.91 -18.01 2.29
N VAL A 53 -2.96 -17.91 3.22
CA VAL A 53 -1.52 -17.74 2.94
C VAL A 53 -0.77 -18.88 3.60
N LYS A 54 0.41 -19.19 3.09
CA LYS A 54 1.29 -20.20 3.70
C LYS A 54 2.74 -19.82 3.56
N LEU A 55 3.49 -19.98 4.64
CA LEU A 55 4.94 -19.89 4.60
C LEU A 55 5.49 -21.18 4.01
N VAL A 56 6.20 -21.06 2.90
CA VAL A 56 6.77 -22.22 2.18
C VAL A 56 8.27 -22.06 2.05
N GLU A 57 8.95 -23.19 1.90
CA GLU A 57 10.32 -23.20 1.40
C GLU A 57 10.29 -23.21 -0.14
N THR A 58 10.97 -22.26 -0.77
CA THR A 58 11.10 -22.14 -2.23
C THR A 58 12.54 -21.79 -2.62
N GLU A 59 12.83 -21.70 -3.91
CA GLU A 59 14.16 -21.34 -4.39
C GLU A 59 14.49 -19.88 -4.14
N LYS A 60 15.72 -19.66 -3.71
CA LYS A 60 16.30 -18.32 -3.63
C LYS A 60 16.36 -17.71 -5.05
N PRO A 61 16.07 -16.41 -5.23
CA PRO A 61 16.22 -15.77 -6.52
C PRO A 61 17.69 -15.70 -6.97
N ARG A 62 17.88 -15.57 -8.29
CA ARG A 62 19.14 -15.15 -8.91
C ARG A 62 18.94 -13.91 -9.76
N ILE A 63 20.05 -13.32 -10.20
CA ILE A 63 20.07 -12.31 -11.26
C ILE A 63 19.55 -12.97 -12.55
N ILE A 64 18.51 -12.37 -13.14
CA ILE A 64 17.90 -12.80 -14.41
C ILE A 64 18.19 -11.78 -15.50
N GLU A 65 18.25 -10.49 -15.13
CA GLU A 65 18.49 -9.35 -16.02
C GLU A 65 19.61 -8.46 -15.48
N ASP A 66 20.31 -7.76 -16.36
CA ASP A 66 21.56 -7.06 -16.03
C ASP A 66 21.43 -6.00 -14.93
N ARG A 67 20.24 -5.40 -14.79
CA ARG A 67 19.96 -4.36 -13.79
C ARG A 67 19.27 -4.90 -12.53
N ASP A 68 19.20 -6.21 -12.36
CA ASP A 68 18.64 -6.80 -11.15
C ASP A 68 19.55 -6.57 -9.95
N VAL A 69 18.92 -6.51 -8.78
CA VAL A 69 19.61 -6.59 -7.49
C VAL A 69 18.94 -7.66 -6.64
N ILE A 70 19.71 -8.52 -5.98
CA ILE A 70 19.19 -9.45 -4.97
C ILE A 70 19.37 -8.82 -3.60
N VAL A 71 18.28 -8.78 -2.83
CA VAL A 71 18.25 -8.22 -1.48
C VAL A 71 18.00 -9.33 -0.46
N LYS A 72 18.84 -9.40 0.57
CA LYS A 72 18.56 -10.10 1.83
C LYS A 72 17.57 -9.27 2.62
N VAL A 73 16.32 -9.72 2.69
CA VAL A 73 15.27 -8.96 3.36
C VAL A 73 15.55 -8.96 4.86
N THR A 74 15.75 -7.77 5.44
CA THR A 74 15.92 -7.59 6.88
C THR A 74 14.61 -7.17 7.54
N GLY A 75 13.64 -6.68 6.77
CA GLY A 75 12.34 -6.30 7.26
C GLY A 75 11.31 -6.28 6.15
N SER A 76 10.11 -6.78 6.45
CA SER A 76 8.92 -6.61 5.61
C SER A 76 7.75 -6.15 6.49
N THR A 77 6.58 -5.93 5.91
CA THR A 77 5.33 -5.73 6.66
C THR A 77 4.15 -6.29 5.88
N ILE A 78 2.96 -6.22 6.47
CA ILE A 78 1.67 -6.36 5.78
C ILE A 78 1.11 -4.95 5.51
N CYS A 79 0.61 -4.74 4.29
CA CYS A 79 -0.17 -3.57 3.91
C CYS A 79 -1.67 -3.86 4.01
N GLY A 80 -2.50 -2.81 4.10
CA GLY A 80 -3.95 -2.97 3.92
C GLY A 80 -4.28 -3.57 2.55
N SER A 81 -3.52 -3.22 1.52
CA SER A 81 -3.69 -3.75 0.17
C SER A 81 -3.38 -5.25 0.04
N ASP A 82 -2.52 -5.80 0.90
CA ASP A 82 -2.29 -7.25 0.96
C ASP A 82 -3.55 -8.00 1.44
N LEU A 83 -4.44 -7.35 2.20
CA LEU A 83 -5.72 -7.94 2.57
C LEU A 83 -6.68 -8.05 1.39
N HIS A 84 -6.66 -7.10 0.44
CA HIS A 84 -7.43 -7.23 -0.82
C HIS A 84 -6.96 -8.45 -1.63
N LEU A 85 -5.64 -8.74 -1.64
CA LEU A 85 -5.09 -9.96 -2.24
C LEU A 85 -5.56 -11.21 -1.47
N TYR A 86 -5.47 -11.16 -0.13
CA TYR A 86 -5.91 -12.23 0.76
C TYR A 86 -7.38 -12.57 0.55
N HIS A 87 -8.26 -11.58 0.41
CA HIS A 87 -9.70 -11.75 0.15
C HIS A 87 -10.01 -12.15 -1.29
N GLY A 88 -9.02 -12.07 -2.19
CA GLY A 88 -9.14 -12.37 -3.61
C GLY A 88 -9.97 -11.33 -4.37
N ALA A 89 -9.99 -10.08 -3.90
CA ALA A 89 -10.62 -8.95 -4.58
C ALA A 89 -9.80 -8.48 -5.78
N ILE A 90 -8.47 -8.53 -5.68
CA ILE A 90 -7.59 -8.31 -6.83
C ILE A 90 -7.58 -9.56 -7.72
N ILE A 91 -7.77 -9.34 -9.01
CA ILE A 91 -7.78 -10.40 -10.02
C ILE A 91 -6.38 -10.89 -10.37
N GLU A 92 -6.34 -12.05 -11.02
CA GLU A 92 -5.12 -12.68 -11.52
C GLU A 92 -4.09 -13.04 -10.43
N MET A 93 -4.57 -13.50 -9.27
CA MET A 93 -3.74 -14.18 -8.27
C MET A 93 -3.62 -15.66 -8.60
N THR A 94 -2.42 -16.22 -8.42
CA THR A 94 -2.16 -17.64 -8.60
C THR A 94 -1.60 -18.28 -7.33
N LYS A 95 -1.92 -19.56 -7.14
CA LYS A 95 -1.47 -20.30 -5.96
C LYS A 95 0.05 -20.44 -6.00
N GLY A 96 0.72 -19.90 -4.99
CA GLY A 96 2.17 -19.92 -4.90
C GLY A 96 2.85 -18.58 -5.15
N ASP A 97 2.11 -17.54 -5.55
CA ASP A 97 2.64 -16.18 -5.67
C ASP A 97 3.21 -15.70 -4.34
N ILE A 98 4.47 -15.25 -4.34
CA ILE A 98 5.12 -14.71 -3.14
C ILE A 98 4.61 -13.28 -2.92
N LEU A 99 4.09 -13.01 -1.72
CA LEU A 99 3.44 -11.74 -1.39
C LEU A 99 4.39 -10.65 -0.85
N GLY A 100 3.88 -9.42 -0.78
CA GLY A 100 4.47 -8.31 -0.04
C GLY A 100 5.24 -7.30 -0.89
N HIS A 101 4.87 -6.04 -0.78
CA HIS A 101 5.47 -4.93 -1.55
C HIS A 101 6.19 -3.90 -0.67
N GLU A 102 6.26 -4.14 0.64
CA GLU A 102 6.88 -3.25 1.60
C GLU A 102 8.04 -3.95 2.28
N PHE A 103 9.27 -3.69 1.81
CA PHE A 103 10.46 -4.35 2.36
C PHE A 103 11.73 -3.48 2.31
N CYS A 104 12.62 -3.78 3.25
CA CYS A 104 13.99 -3.28 3.29
C CYS A 104 14.96 -4.44 3.51
N GLY A 105 16.24 -4.19 3.26
CA GLY A 105 17.24 -5.24 3.35
C GLY A 105 18.66 -4.80 3.11
N ILE A 106 19.52 -5.80 2.96
CA ILE A 106 20.92 -5.64 2.61
C ILE A 106 21.13 -6.20 1.22
N VAL A 107 21.75 -5.42 0.34
CA VAL A 107 22.12 -5.87 -1.01
C VAL A 107 23.07 -7.07 -0.89
N GLU A 108 22.70 -8.18 -1.53
CA GLU A 108 23.54 -9.38 -1.59
C GLU A 108 24.36 -9.43 -2.88
N SER A 109 23.71 -9.26 -4.02
CA SER A 109 24.36 -9.32 -5.33
C SER A 109 23.69 -8.34 -6.30
N VAL A 110 24.46 -7.91 -7.29
CA VAL A 110 24.09 -6.85 -8.22
C VAL A 110 24.42 -7.33 -9.62
N GLY A 111 23.47 -7.19 -10.54
CA GLY A 111 23.68 -7.50 -11.95
C GLY A 111 24.68 -6.53 -12.60
N PRO A 112 25.34 -6.93 -13.70
CA PRO A 112 26.43 -6.17 -14.32
C PRO A 112 26.03 -4.77 -14.85
N GLY A 113 24.73 -4.52 -15.07
CA GLY A 113 24.20 -3.26 -15.57
C GLY A 113 23.65 -2.31 -14.50
N ALA A 114 23.47 -2.78 -13.26
CA ALA A 114 23.00 -1.95 -12.16
C ALA A 114 24.13 -1.01 -11.65
N LYS A 115 23.75 0.24 -11.37
CA LYS A 115 24.66 1.33 -10.97
C LYS A 115 24.30 1.86 -9.58
N ASP A 116 25.24 2.54 -8.95
CA ASP A 116 25.04 3.25 -7.67
C ASP A 116 24.48 2.39 -6.51
N VAL A 117 24.62 1.07 -6.62
CA VAL A 117 24.22 0.05 -5.63
C VAL A 117 25.27 -1.05 -5.61
N LYS A 118 25.65 -1.55 -4.43
CA LYS A 118 26.65 -2.62 -4.27
C LYS A 118 26.31 -3.56 -3.10
N PRO A 119 26.85 -4.79 -3.10
CA PRO A 119 26.74 -5.69 -1.96
C PRO A 119 27.09 -5.02 -0.62
N GLY A 120 26.28 -5.28 0.40
CA GLY A 120 26.43 -4.73 1.74
C GLY A 120 25.71 -3.39 1.97
N ASP A 121 25.22 -2.70 0.93
CA ASP A 121 24.39 -1.50 1.14
C ASP A 121 23.06 -1.88 1.80
N ARG A 122 22.66 -1.13 2.84
CA ARG A 122 21.32 -1.17 3.41
C ARG A 122 20.37 -0.36 2.54
N VAL A 123 19.23 -0.93 2.19
CA VAL A 123 18.31 -0.36 1.20
C VAL A 123 16.85 -0.56 1.61
N VAL A 124 15.99 0.34 1.16
CA VAL A 124 14.52 0.17 1.15
C VAL A 124 14.05 0.19 -0.30
N ALA A 125 13.11 -0.70 -0.64
CA ALA A 125 12.59 -0.80 -1.99
C ALA A 125 11.31 0.02 -2.16
N SER A 126 11.18 0.73 -3.28
CA SER A 126 9.89 1.27 -3.72
C SER A 126 8.93 0.12 -3.99
N PHE A 127 7.68 0.24 -3.55
CA PHE A 127 6.67 -0.79 -3.82
C PHE A 127 6.36 -0.93 -5.32
N GLN A 128 6.54 0.14 -6.10
CA GLN A 128 6.46 0.10 -7.57
C GLN A 128 7.83 -0.16 -8.20
N ILE A 129 7.81 -0.82 -9.34
CA ILE A 129 8.96 -1.06 -10.20
C ILE A 129 8.94 -0.02 -11.31
N ALA A 130 9.90 0.89 -11.30
CA ALA A 130 10.10 1.91 -12.33
C ALA A 130 11.39 1.65 -13.13
N CYS A 131 11.40 2.04 -14.40
CA CYS A 131 12.58 1.88 -15.28
C CYS A 131 13.61 3.01 -15.17
N GLY A 132 13.22 4.17 -14.62
CA GLY A 132 14.07 5.35 -14.49
C GLY A 132 14.19 6.21 -15.76
N GLU A 133 13.67 5.75 -16.91
CA GLU A 133 13.99 6.36 -18.22
C GLU A 133 12.77 6.86 -19.02
N CYS A 134 11.59 6.28 -18.80
CA CYS A 134 10.38 6.67 -19.54
C CYS A 134 9.89 8.08 -19.15
N HIS A 135 8.88 8.59 -19.86
CA HIS A 135 8.38 9.95 -19.65
C HIS A 135 8.02 10.20 -18.18
N TYR A 136 7.20 9.32 -17.59
CA TYR A 136 6.76 9.44 -16.20
C TYR A 136 7.88 9.21 -15.18
N CYS A 137 8.81 8.29 -15.47
CA CYS A 137 9.97 8.09 -14.59
C CYS A 137 10.84 9.35 -14.50
N LYS A 138 11.04 10.07 -15.60
CA LYS A 138 11.77 11.36 -15.61
C LYS A 138 11.06 12.43 -14.77
N LEU A 139 9.74 12.36 -14.66
CA LEU A 139 8.92 13.21 -13.78
C LEU A 139 8.82 12.67 -12.34
N LYS A 140 9.51 11.57 -12.02
CA LYS A 140 9.41 10.81 -10.77
C LYS A 140 8.00 10.28 -10.46
N LEU A 141 7.15 10.14 -11.47
CA LEU A 141 5.80 9.54 -11.37
C LEU A 141 5.92 8.02 -11.55
N SER A 142 6.58 7.37 -10.58
CA SER A 142 7.01 5.98 -10.66
C SER A 142 5.87 4.95 -10.77
N SER A 143 4.68 5.31 -10.29
CA SER A 143 3.50 4.43 -10.26
C SER A 143 2.83 4.21 -11.62
N VAL A 144 3.18 4.99 -12.63
CA VAL A 144 2.69 4.86 -14.02
C VAL A 144 3.86 4.67 -14.99
N CYS A 145 4.84 3.86 -14.57
CA CYS A 145 5.97 3.49 -15.40
C CYS A 145 5.50 2.74 -16.66
N GLU A 146 5.78 3.31 -17.83
CA GLU A 146 5.42 2.75 -19.14
C GLU A 146 6.11 1.44 -19.53
N ARG A 147 7.01 0.87 -18.71
CA ARG A 147 7.89 -0.22 -19.18
C ARG A 147 7.94 -1.46 -18.31
N THR A 148 7.16 -1.50 -17.22
CA THR A 148 7.32 -2.53 -16.17
C THR A 148 6.07 -3.37 -15.91
N ASN A 149 4.90 -2.96 -16.42
CA ASN A 149 3.69 -3.80 -16.43
C ASN A 149 3.27 -4.12 -17.87
N ALA A 150 3.33 -5.40 -18.25
CA ALA A 150 2.97 -5.84 -19.59
C ALA A 150 1.48 -6.25 -19.73
N ASN A 151 0.71 -6.19 -18.64
CA ASN A 151 -0.64 -6.74 -18.60
C ASN A 151 -1.60 -5.95 -19.51
N LYS A 152 -2.19 -6.62 -20.52
CA LYS A 152 -3.12 -5.99 -21.48
C LYS A 152 -4.45 -5.61 -20.86
N ILE A 153 -4.95 -6.41 -19.92
CA ILE A 153 -6.26 -6.19 -19.28
C ILE A 153 -6.20 -4.90 -18.48
N ALA A 154 -5.16 -4.72 -17.65
CA ALA A 154 -4.92 -3.48 -16.91
C ALA A 154 -4.82 -2.26 -17.83
N ASN A 155 -4.07 -2.37 -18.92
CA ASN A 155 -3.89 -1.27 -19.86
C ASN A 155 -5.22 -0.85 -20.53
N VAL A 156 -6.04 -1.81 -20.96
CA VAL A 156 -7.37 -1.53 -21.53
C VAL A 156 -8.30 -0.95 -20.47
N MET A 157 -8.30 -1.52 -19.27
CA MET A 157 -9.19 -1.10 -18.18
C MET A 157 -8.93 0.34 -17.73
N TYR A 158 -7.67 0.77 -17.69
CA TYR A 158 -7.29 2.09 -17.19
C TYR A 158 -6.99 3.12 -18.29
N GLY A 159 -7.05 2.72 -19.57
CA GLY A 159 -6.75 3.60 -20.70
C GLY A 159 -5.27 3.98 -20.81
N GLY A 160 -4.40 3.31 -20.04
CA GLY A 160 -2.97 3.55 -19.97
C GLY A 160 -2.27 2.53 -19.08
N ARG A 161 -0.94 2.44 -19.22
CA ARG A 161 -0.13 1.48 -18.48
C ARG A 161 0.20 1.98 -17.08
N THR A 162 0.00 1.11 -16.09
CA THR A 162 0.47 1.28 -14.70
C THR A 162 1.87 0.68 -14.53
N ALA A 163 2.56 0.99 -13.42
CA ALA A 163 3.83 0.33 -13.10
C ALA A 163 3.64 -1.11 -12.62
N GLY A 164 4.70 -1.92 -12.73
CA GLY A 164 4.77 -3.21 -12.03
C GLY A 164 4.79 -3.02 -10.51
N ILE A 165 4.23 -3.96 -9.75
CA ILE A 165 4.20 -3.94 -8.27
C ILE A 165 4.70 -5.28 -7.74
N PHE A 166 5.60 -5.23 -6.73
CA PHE A 166 6.12 -6.43 -6.05
C PHE A 166 5.01 -7.18 -5.32
N GLY A 167 5.02 -8.51 -5.32
CA GLY A 167 4.17 -9.34 -4.47
C GLY A 167 2.67 -9.04 -4.49
N TYR A 168 2.18 -8.50 -5.61
CA TYR A 168 0.79 -8.12 -5.81
C TYR A 168 0.12 -9.19 -6.68
N SER A 169 -0.30 -8.90 -7.91
CA SER A 169 -0.83 -9.92 -8.83
C SER A 169 -0.26 -9.80 -10.25
N HIS A 170 -0.60 -10.75 -11.12
CA HIS A 170 -0.23 -10.72 -12.55
C HIS A 170 -0.84 -9.50 -13.28
N PHE A 171 -1.94 -8.95 -12.75
CA PHE A 171 -2.57 -7.71 -13.23
C PHE A 171 -1.62 -6.50 -13.15
N THR A 172 -0.64 -6.57 -12.24
CA THR A 172 0.43 -5.59 -12.03
C THR A 172 1.80 -6.14 -12.44
N GLY A 173 1.84 -7.05 -13.41
CA GLY A 173 3.06 -7.57 -14.03
C GLY A 173 3.66 -8.81 -13.37
N GLY A 174 3.07 -9.32 -12.27
CA GLY A 174 3.42 -10.63 -11.71
C GLY A 174 4.86 -10.72 -11.20
N PHE A 175 5.19 -9.93 -10.18
CA PHE A 175 6.51 -9.94 -9.54
C PHE A 175 6.45 -10.55 -8.14
N ALA A 176 7.46 -11.34 -7.78
CA ALA A 176 7.59 -11.90 -6.44
C ALA A 176 7.83 -10.79 -5.40
N GLY A 177 7.20 -10.94 -4.24
CA GLY A 177 7.27 -9.96 -3.15
C GLY A 177 8.38 -10.17 -2.12
N GLY A 178 8.44 -9.24 -1.18
CA GLY A 178 9.43 -9.15 -0.10
C GLY A 178 9.01 -9.76 1.24
N GLN A 179 7.83 -10.39 1.37
CA GLN A 179 7.52 -11.23 2.55
C GLN A 179 8.25 -12.58 2.44
N ALA A 180 9.57 -12.52 2.34
CA ALA A 180 10.47 -13.63 2.10
C ALA A 180 11.84 -13.32 2.72
N GLU A 181 12.74 -14.29 2.74
CA GLU A 181 14.12 -14.06 3.17
C GLU A 181 14.97 -13.35 2.10
N TYR A 182 14.65 -13.54 0.82
CA TYR A 182 15.32 -12.89 -0.31
C TYR A 182 14.33 -12.47 -1.38
N VAL A 183 14.66 -11.38 -2.09
CA VAL A 183 13.84 -10.86 -3.18
C VAL A 183 14.72 -10.32 -4.31
N ARG A 184 14.27 -10.54 -5.55
CA ARG A 184 14.83 -9.93 -6.76
C ARG A 184 14.18 -8.58 -6.98
N VAL A 185 14.98 -7.55 -7.17
CA VAL A 185 14.54 -6.18 -7.46
C VAL A 185 14.97 -5.83 -8.89
N PRO A 186 14.06 -5.89 -9.89
CA PRO A 186 14.34 -5.43 -11.24
C PRO A 186 14.63 -3.94 -11.25
N TYR A 187 15.54 -3.49 -12.12
CA TYR A 187 16.03 -2.11 -12.11
C TYR A 187 16.43 -1.66 -10.70
N GLY A 188 17.19 -2.48 -9.99
CA GLY A 188 17.49 -2.27 -8.57
C GLY A 188 18.30 -0.99 -8.33
N ASP A 189 18.99 -0.48 -9.33
CA ASP A 189 19.64 0.84 -9.34
C ASP A 189 18.67 2.03 -9.29
N VAL A 190 17.40 1.81 -9.66
CA VAL A 190 16.34 2.83 -9.65
C VAL A 190 15.42 2.64 -8.46
N ASN A 191 15.06 1.39 -8.15
CA ASN A 191 13.98 1.06 -7.21
C ASN A 191 14.46 0.85 -5.77
N LEU A 192 15.76 1.02 -5.49
CA LEU A 192 16.34 0.93 -4.14
C LEU A 192 16.86 2.30 -3.70
N LEU A 193 16.36 2.76 -2.54
CA LEU A 193 16.92 3.89 -1.83
C LEU A 193 17.86 3.38 -0.74
N LYS A 194 19.12 3.84 -0.76
CA LYS A 194 20.08 3.52 0.30
C LYS A 194 19.65 4.13 1.63
N LEU A 195 19.57 3.30 2.67
CA LEU A 195 19.38 3.73 4.05
C LEU A 195 20.75 4.04 4.68
N PRO A 196 20.95 5.26 5.22
CA PRO A 196 22.16 5.60 5.95
C PRO A 196 22.19 4.91 7.34
N ASP A 197 23.39 4.85 7.94
CA ASP A 197 23.61 4.12 9.20
C ASP A 197 22.81 4.70 10.38
N ASP A 198 22.47 5.99 10.33
CA ASP A 198 21.66 6.69 11.34
C ASP A 198 20.15 6.44 11.22
N VAL A 199 19.70 5.71 10.20
CA VAL A 199 18.29 5.33 10.01
C VAL A 199 18.15 3.82 10.15
N PRO A 200 17.63 3.31 11.29
CA PRO A 200 17.31 1.90 11.46
C PRO A 200 16.25 1.40 10.49
N ASP A 201 16.24 0.09 10.22
CA ASP A 201 15.29 -0.55 9.30
C ASP A 201 13.84 -0.31 9.74
N GLU A 202 13.56 -0.33 11.04
CA GLU A 202 12.22 -0.12 11.62
C GLU A 202 11.70 1.31 11.41
N LYS A 203 12.57 2.26 11.06
CA LYS A 203 12.16 3.61 10.65
C LYS A 203 12.14 3.75 9.12
N GLY A 204 13.16 3.19 8.46
CA GLY A 204 13.36 3.33 7.02
C GLY A 204 12.41 2.50 6.16
N LEU A 205 11.95 1.33 6.66
CA LEU A 205 11.12 0.40 5.90
C LEU A 205 9.89 1.09 5.29
N TYR A 206 9.19 1.91 6.07
CA TYR A 206 7.92 2.52 5.65
C TYR A 206 8.06 3.62 4.58
N LEU A 207 9.29 3.96 4.17
CA LEU A 207 9.55 4.74 2.95
C LEU A 207 9.21 3.94 1.68
N SER A 208 9.10 2.61 1.77
CA SER A 208 8.69 1.75 0.65
C SER A 208 7.29 2.07 0.13
N ASP A 209 6.39 2.46 1.04
CA ASP A 209 4.97 2.69 0.77
C ASP A 209 4.35 3.69 1.76
N VAL A 210 3.98 3.27 2.98
CA VAL A 210 3.04 4.00 3.85
C VAL A 210 3.35 5.49 3.98
N LEU A 211 4.61 5.86 4.24
CA LEU A 211 5.00 7.26 4.41
C LEU A 211 4.84 8.04 3.10
N CYS A 212 5.30 7.46 1.99
CA CYS A 212 5.19 8.06 0.66
C CYS A 212 3.73 8.19 0.22
N THR A 213 2.91 7.18 0.46
CA THR A 213 1.48 7.17 0.10
C THR A 213 0.69 8.19 0.89
N SER A 214 0.90 8.23 2.21
CA SER A 214 0.18 9.17 3.08
C SER A 214 0.63 10.61 2.82
N TRP A 215 1.92 10.84 2.64
CA TRP A 215 2.44 12.16 2.26
C TRP A 215 1.88 12.61 0.92
N HIS A 216 1.90 11.72 -0.09
CA HIS A 216 1.35 12.00 -1.40
C HIS A 216 -0.12 12.38 -1.33
N CYS A 217 -0.95 11.61 -0.62
CA CYS A 217 -2.37 11.90 -0.44
C CYS A 217 -2.58 13.32 0.12
N VAL A 218 -1.85 13.70 1.17
CA VAL A 218 -1.97 15.02 1.81
C VAL A 218 -1.53 16.15 0.87
N VAL A 219 -0.35 16.05 0.24
CA VAL A 219 0.20 17.16 -0.56
C VAL A 219 -0.44 17.29 -1.94
N ASP A 220 -0.86 16.17 -2.55
CA ASP A 220 -1.45 16.15 -3.89
C ASP A 220 -2.92 16.57 -3.87
N THR A 221 -3.66 16.14 -2.85
CA THR A 221 -5.01 16.69 -2.58
C THR A 221 -4.95 18.17 -2.22
N GLY A 222 -3.80 18.61 -1.71
CA GLY A 222 -3.50 19.99 -1.40
C GLY A 222 -4.08 20.41 -0.05
N VAL A 223 -3.71 19.72 1.03
CA VAL A 223 -3.96 20.20 2.40
C VAL A 223 -3.09 21.43 2.66
N ASN A 224 -3.73 22.53 3.04
CA ASN A 224 -3.09 23.83 3.27
C ASN A 224 -3.22 24.26 4.74
N LYS A 225 -2.39 25.24 5.11
CA LYS A 225 -2.47 25.87 6.43
C LYS A 225 -3.88 26.41 6.70
N GLY A 226 -4.44 26.03 7.85
CA GLY A 226 -5.78 26.45 8.29
C GLY A 226 -6.90 25.48 7.94
N ASP A 227 -6.68 24.55 6.99
CA ASP A 227 -7.70 23.58 6.60
C ASP A 227 -8.14 22.70 7.78
N VAL A 228 -9.43 22.36 7.81
CA VAL A 228 -10.05 21.30 8.60
C VAL A 228 -10.12 20.06 7.71
N VAL A 229 -9.42 19.01 8.11
CA VAL A 229 -9.29 17.78 7.31
C VAL A 229 -10.10 16.65 7.94
N ALA A 230 -10.92 15.97 7.14
CA ALA A 230 -11.60 14.75 7.54
C ALA A 230 -10.99 13.53 6.82
N ILE A 231 -10.72 12.44 7.53
CA ILE A 231 -10.02 11.26 7.00
C ILE A 231 -10.86 10.01 7.25
N TRP A 232 -11.20 9.27 6.20
CA TRP A 232 -11.91 7.99 6.31
C TRP A 232 -10.92 6.84 6.42
N GLY A 233 -10.96 6.14 7.55
CA GLY A 233 -10.07 5.04 7.89
C GLY A 233 -8.95 5.46 8.85
N GLY A 234 -8.85 4.78 10.00
CA GLY A 234 -7.84 5.00 11.03
C GLY A 234 -6.68 3.99 10.99
N GLY A 235 -6.52 3.27 9.87
CA GLY A 235 -5.39 2.36 9.66
C GLY A 235 -4.05 3.09 9.45
N PRO A 236 -2.96 2.36 9.13
CA PRO A 236 -1.63 2.91 8.89
C PRO A 236 -1.58 4.17 8.01
N ILE A 237 -2.25 4.14 6.85
CA ILE A 237 -2.29 5.28 5.93
C ILE A 237 -3.03 6.47 6.54
N GLY A 238 -4.23 6.24 7.10
CA GLY A 238 -5.03 7.29 7.73
C GLY A 238 -4.33 7.94 8.94
N GLN A 239 -3.60 7.14 9.73
CA GLN A 239 -2.74 7.63 10.81
C GLN A 239 -1.70 8.62 10.29
N MET A 240 -0.92 8.21 9.29
CA MET A 240 0.14 9.06 8.75
C MET A 240 -0.42 10.26 7.98
N CYS A 241 -1.58 10.12 7.31
CA CYS A 241 -2.29 11.26 6.71
C CYS A 241 -2.69 12.29 7.78
N ALA A 242 -3.12 11.86 8.97
CA ALA A 242 -3.46 12.77 10.05
C ALA A 242 -2.23 13.54 10.57
N GLU A 243 -1.11 12.83 10.80
CA GLU A 243 0.16 13.43 11.20
C GLU A 243 0.66 14.43 10.14
N PHE A 244 0.62 14.05 8.86
CA PHE A 244 1.05 14.91 7.76
C PHE A 244 0.10 16.06 7.48
N ALA A 245 -1.21 15.92 7.72
CA ALA A 245 -2.15 17.03 7.64
C ALA A 245 -1.80 18.11 8.68
N PHE A 246 -1.55 17.71 9.94
CA PHE A 246 -1.06 18.64 10.96
C PHE A 246 0.30 19.23 10.59
N PHE A 247 1.23 18.43 10.07
CA PHE A 247 2.54 18.89 9.61
C PHE A 247 2.42 19.96 8.51
N ASN A 248 1.44 19.83 7.60
CA ASN A 248 1.13 20.81 6.54
C ASN A 248 0.26 21.99 7.04
N GLY A 249 0.00 22.07 8.34
CA GLY A 249 -0.63 23.23 8.98
C GLY A 249 -2.15 23.18 9.06
N ALA A 250 -2.78 22.01 8.88
CA ALA A 250 -4.20 21.84 9.17
C ALA A 250 -4.53 22.32 10.59
N SER A 251 -5.62 23.08 10.73
CA SER A 251 -6.04 23.62 12.03
C SER A 251 -6.74 22.56 12.88
N ARG A 252 -7.45 21.64 12.23
CA ARG A 252 -8.17 20.51 12.83
C ARG A 252 -8.06 19.29 11.92
N VAL A 253 -7.97 18.11 12.52
CA VAL A 253 -8.02 16.84 11.79
C VAL A 253 -9.01 15.93 12.50
N ILE A 254 -9.93 15.35 11.73
CA ILE A 254 -10.99 14.47 12.20
C ILE A 254 -10.82 13.11 11.51
N VAL A 255 -10.54 12.04 12.26
CA VAL A 255 -10.47 10.68 11.70
C VAL A 255 -11.78 9.93 11.95
N ILE A 256 -12.31 9.30 10.91
CA ILE A 256 -13.54 8.52 10.93
C ILE A 256 -13.20 7.03 10.78
N ASP A 257 -13.57 6.22 11.77
CA ASP A 257 -13.42 4.76 11.77
C ASP A 257 -14.54 4.13 12.64
N GLY A 258 -14.63 2.81 12.72
CA GLY A 258 -15.71 2.13 13.45
C GLY A 258 -15.69 0.60 13.33
N GLY A 259 -16.70 -0.04 13.93
CA GLY A 259 -16.85 -1.50 13.94
C GLY A 259 -15.67 -2.17 14.64
N ASP A 260 -15.16 -3.25 14.05
CA ASP A 260 -13.99 -3.97 14.58
C ASP A 260 -12.73 -3.09 14.63
N GLY A 261 -12.66 -2.03 13.82
CA GLY A 261 -11.57 -1.06 13.79
C GLY A 261 -11.68 0.09 14.79
N ALA A 262 -12.78 0.20 15.56
CA ALA A 262 -13.04 1.38 16.39
C ALA A 262 -11.93 1.68 17.42
N TRP A 263 -11.21 0.66 17.89
CA TRP A 263 -10.07 0.82 18.80
C TRP A 263 -8.94 1.68 18.22
N ARG A 264 -8.84 1.78 16.88
CA ARG A 264 -7.85 2.63 16.20
C ARG A 264 -8.04 4.10 16.53
N LEU A 265 -9.28 4.54 16.78
CA LEU A 265 -9.56 5.92 17.16
C LEU A 265 -8.89 6.30 18.50
N ASP A 266 -8.95 5.40 19.48
CA ASP A 266 -8.30 5.59 20.79
C ASP A 266 -6.77 5.51 20.66
N TRP A 267 -6.26 4.57 19.85
CA TRP A 267 -4.84 4.46 19.52
C TRP A 267 -4.31 5.77 18.92
N LEU A 268 -4.99 6.30 17.90
CA LEU A 268 -4.60 7.53 17.21
C LEU A 268 -4.60 8.73 18.17
N LYS A 269 -5.61 8.86 19.03
CA LYS A 269 -5.64 9.92 20.06
C LYS A 269 -4.48 9.82 21.05
N SER A 270 -4.04 8.61 21.39
CA SER A 270 -2.87 8.41 22.26
C SER A 270 -1.57 8.93 21.64
N LYS A 271 -1.49 8.98 20.30
CA LYS A 271 -0.36 9.50 19.52
C LYS A 271 -0.51 10.98 19.18
N MET A 272 -1.74 11.41 18.91
CA MET A 272 -2.10 12.76 18.51
C MET A 272 -3.22 13.29 19.42
N PRO A 273 -2.92 13.85 20.61
CA PRO A 273 -3.95 14.27 21.57
C PRO A 273 -4.92 15.34 21.07
N LYS A 274 -4.54 16.10 20.03
CA LYS A 274 -5.37 17.13 19.38
C LYS A 274 -6.29 16.55 18.29
N LEU A 275 -6.15 15.27 17.96
CA LEU A 275 -6.95 14.62 16.93
C LEU A 275 -8.40 14.47 17.39
N GLU A 276 -9.32 14.90 16.52
CA GLU A 276 -10.74 14.63 16.68
C GLU A 276 -11.08 13.30 16.01
N THR A 277 -12.09 12.60 16.53
CA THR A 277 -12.47 11.28 16.00
C THR A 277 -13.97 11.15 15.92
N VAL A 278 -14.45 10.49 14.88
CA VAL A 278 -15.86 10.07 14.74
C VAL A 278 -15.90 8.54 14.66
N ASP A 279 -16.53 7.93 15.65
CA ASP A 279 -16.89 6.51 15.60
C ASP A 279 -18.24 6.38 14.89
N PHE A 280 -18.22 5.98 13.62
CA PHE A 280 -19.46 5.91 12.83
C PHE A 280 -20.46 4.86 13.34
N THR A 281 -20.03 3.93 14.21
CA THR A 281 -20.92 2.92 14.82
C THR A 281 -21.61 3.39 16.10
N LYS A 282 -21.20 4.54 16.64
CA LYS A 282 -21.79 5.15 17.84
C LYS A 282 -22.59 6.42 17.55
N LEU A 283 -22.86 6.70 16.28
CA LEU A 283 -23.67 7.85 15.90
C LEU A 283 -25.11 7.72 16.44
N PRO A 284 -25.71 8.83 16.89
CA PRO A 284 -27.12 8.84 17.28
C PRO A 284 -28.02 8.31 16.15
N LYS A 285 -29.14 7.68 16.51
CA LYS A 285 -30.10 7.18 15.53
C LYS A 285 -30.57 8.32 14.62
N GLY A 286 -30.38 8.14 13.30
CA GLY A 286 -30.75 9.13 12.28
C GLY A 286 -29.62 10.08 11.89
N ASP A 287 -28.48 10.07 12.60
CA ASP A 287 -27.27 10.77 12.18
C ASP A 287 -26.45 9.90 11.21
N SER A 288 -25.78 10.57 10.28
CA SER A 288 -24.76 10.00 9.40
C SER A 288 -23.42 10.65 9.68
N VAL A 289 -22.33 10.11 9.12
CA VAL A 289 -21.02 10.76 9.18
C VAL A 289 -21.11 12.19 8.63
N THR A 290 -21.83 12.37 7.52
CA THR A 290 -22.09 13.68 6.92
C THR A 290 -22.78 14.64 7.87
N SER A 291 -23.87 14.22 8.52
CA SER A 291 -24.59 15.11 9.45
C SER A 291 -23.74 15.43 10.68
N GLN A 292 -22.94 14.47 11.16
CA GLN A 292 -22.03 14.69 12.27
C GLN A 292 -20.89 15.66 11.92
N LEU A 293 -20.27 15.52 10.74
CA LEU A 293 -19.22 16.43 10.28
C LEU A 293 -19.75 17.87 10.14
N LYS A 294 -20.98 18.05 9.63
CA LYS A 294 -21.62 19.37 9.53
C LYS A 294 -22.00 19.99 10.88
N LYS A 295 -22.17 19.18 11.93
CA LYS A 295 -22.32 19.68 13.31
C LYS A 295 -20.98 20.12 13.90
N LEU A 296 -19.90 19.42 13.55
CA LEU A 296 -18.53 19.70 14.05
C LEU A 296 -17.86 20.87 13.33
N VAL A 297 -18.20 21.08 12.07
CA VAL A 297 -17.59 22.06 11.18
C VAL A 297 -18.69 22.72 10.36
N ASP A 298 -18.88 24.03 10.51
CA ASP A 298 -19.86 24.77 9.71
C ASP A 298 -19.54 24.62 8.21
N GLY A 299 -20.55 24.24 7.43
CA GLY A 299 -20.40 23.92 6.01
C GLY A 299 -19.65 22.61 5.69
N GLY A 300 -19.04 21.94 6.67
CA GLY A 300 -18.23 20.72 6.50
C GLY A 300 -16.72 20.97 6.40
N PRO A 301 -15.88 19.91 6.44
CA PRO A 301 -14.42 20.01 6.32
C PRO A 301 -13.97 20.63 4.99
N ASP A 302 -12.78 21.23 4.99
CA ASP A 302 -12.15 21.85 3.82
C ASP A 302 -11.56 20.82 2.86
N VAL A 303 -11.11 19.70 3.41
CA VAL A 303 -10.49 18.58 2.70
C VAL A 303 -11.00 17.26 3.28
N CYS A 304 -11.35 16.32 2.41
CA CYS A 304 -11.61 14.93 2.79
C CYS A 304 -10.56 14.00 2.16
N LEU A 305 -10.00 13.07 2.93
CA LEU A 305 -9.04 12.07 2.47
C LEU A 305 -9.62 10.67 2.65
N GLU A 306 -9.69 9.89 1.56
CA GLU A 306 -10.20 8.52 1.54
C GLU A 306 -9.02 7.56 1.77
N CYS A 307 -9.00 6.84 2.90
CA CYS A 307 -7.93 5.93 3.31
C CYS A 307 -8.45 4.55 3.78
N ALA A 308 -9.65 4.16 3.37
CA ALA A 308 -10.33 2.92 3.78
C ALA A 308 -10.53 1.90 2.64
N ALA A 309 -10.62 2.37 1.38
CA ALA A 309 -10.83 1.59 0.14
C ALA A 309 -12.28 1.15 -0.15
N GLY A 310 -12.53 0.82 -1.43
CA GLY A 310 -13.86 0.53 -1.98
C GLY A 310 -14.44 -0.86 -1.71
N GLU A 311 -13.64 -1.82 -1.21
CA GLU A 311 -14.07 -3.21 -0.93
C GLU A 311 -15.09 -3.30 0.24
N TYR A 312 -15.17 -2.27 1.09
CA TYR A 312 -16.03 -2.28 2.27
C TYR A 312 -17.34 -1.53 2.02
N ALA A 313 -18.33 -2.23 1.44
CA ALA A 313 -19.69 -1.73 1.37
C ALA A 313 -20.25 -1.43 2.78
N LYS A 314 -20.76 -0.21 2.99
CA LYS A 314 -21.52 0.20 4.17
C LYS A 314 -22.99 -0.16 4.04
N GLY A 315 -23.53 -0.16 2.83
CA GLY A 315 -24.94 -0.45 2.54
C GLY A 315 -25.19 -1.86 1.98
N TRP A 316 -26.31 -2.44 2.40
CA TRP A 316 -26.90 -3.67 1.86
C TRP A 316 -27.05 -3.71 0.33
N ALA A 317 -27.39 -2.61 -0.34
CA ALA A 317 -27.55 -2.57 -1.79
C ALA A 317 -26.23 -2.83 -2.53
N HIS A 318 -25.19 -2.05 -2.22
CA HIS A 318 -23.85 -2.22 -2.79
C HIS A 318 -23.20 -3.56 -2.39
N TYR A 319 -23.50 -4.06 -1.18
CA TYR A 319 -23.10 -5.42 -0.79
C TYR A 319 -23.67 -6.48 -1.75
N PHE A 320 -24.96 -6.41 -2.08
CA PHE A 320 -25.58 -7.35 -3.02
C PHE A 320 -25.12 -7.14 -4.47
N GLU A 321 -24.92 -5.90 -4.92
CA GLU A 321 -24.38 -5.62 -6.26
C GLU A 321 -22.95 -6.16 -6.42
N THR A 322 -22.09 -5.96 -5.42
CA THR A 322 -20.73 -6.53 -5.39
C THR A 322 -20.77 -8.05 -5.33
N LEU A 323 -21.64 -8.63 -4.50
CA LEU A 323 -21.80 -10.09 -4.39
C LEU A 323 -22.28 -10.74 -5.69
N LEU A 324 -23.14 -10.04 -6.45
CA LEU A 324 -23.68 -10.49 -7.74
C LEU A 324 -22.79 -10.12 -8.93
N GLY A 325 -21.71 -9.35 -8.72
CA GLY A 325 -20.77 -8.93 -9.75
C GLY A 325 -21.28 -7.79 -10.66
N PHE A 326 -22.30 -7.04 -10.23
CA PHE A 326 -22.79 -5.85 -10.94
C PHE A 326 -21.97 -4.59 -10.65
N GLU A 327 -21.11 -4.65 -9.64
CA GLU A 327 -20.18 -3.60 -9.23
C GLU A 327 -18.89 -4.24 -8.70
N THR A 328 -17.73 -3.61 -8.94
CA THR A 328 -16.44 -4.11 -8.41
C THR A 328 -15.93 -3.30 -7.23
N ASP A 329 -16.32 -2.02 -7.13
CA ASP A 329 -15.98 -1.13 -6.01
C ASP A 329 -17.17 -0.23 -5.67
N THR A 330 -17.33 0.16 -4.41
CA THR A 330 -18.48 0.95 -3.98
C THR A 330 -18.25 2.48 -4.02
N SER A 331 -19.24 3.24 -4.46
CA SER A 331 -19.20 4.72 -4.45
C SER A 331 -19.62 5.34 -3.12
N GLU A 332 -20.05 4.54 -2.14
CA GLU A 332 -20.67 5.02 -0.91
C GLU A 332 -19.78 5.97 -0.11
N LEU A 333 -18.50 5.61 0.08
CA LEU A 333 -17.54 6.47 0.77
C LEU A 333 -17.31 7.78 0.01
N LEU A 334 -17.13 7.71 -1.31
CA LEU A 334 -16.92 8.90 -2.14
C LEU A 334 -18.15 9.81 -2.13
N ASN A 335 -19.36 9.26 -2.20
CA ASN A 335 -20.61 10.00 -2.09
C ASN A 335 -20.80 10.63 -0.71
N GLU A 336 -20.46 9.91 0.35
CA GLU A 336 -20.44 10.44 1.73
C GLU A 336 -19.44 11.59 1.85
N MET A 337 -18.25 11.49 1.26
CA MET A 337 -17.25 12.56 1.23
C MET A 337 -17.71 13.77 0.42
N ILE A 338 -18.29 13.56 -0.78
CA ILE A 338 -18.84 14.62 -1.65
C ILE A 338 -19.92 15.42 -0.91
N THR A 339 -20.76 14.74 -0.12
CA THR A 339 -21.83 15.42 0.63
C THR A 339 -21.38 15.99 1.97
N SER A 340 -20.20 15.59 2.47
CA SER A 340 -19.59 16.06 3.72
C SER A 340 -18.69 17.27 3.51
N VAL A 341 -17.89 17.30 2.45
CA VAL A 341 -16.94 18.39 2.20
C VAL A 341 -17.69 19.70 1.89
N LYS A 342 -17.09 20.82 2.29
CA LYS A 342 -17.62 22.14 1.94
C LYS A 342 -17.64 22.37 0.41
N SER A 343 -18.50 23.26 -0.07
CA SER A 343 -18.48 23.69 -1.47
C SER A 343 -17.10 24.26 -1.84
N PHE A 344 -16.64 23.96 -3.05
CA PHE A 344 -15.26 24.22 -3.51
C PHE A 344 -14.15 23.56 -2.66
N GLY A 345 -14.50 22.58 -1.83
CA GLY A 345 -13.54 21.75 -1.10
C GLY A 345 -12.80 20.75 -1.99
N ARG A 346 -11.87 20.00 -1.38
CA ARG A 346 -11.01 19.01 -2.06
C ARG A 346 -11.23 17.62 -1.49
N ILE A 347 -11.24 16.62 -2.35
CA ILE A 347 -11.32 15.21 -1.99
C ILE A 347 -10.13 14.48 -2.59
N GLY A 348 -9.37 13.79 -1.75
CA GLY A 348 -8.28 12.90 -2.14
C GLY A 348 -8.71 11.44 -2.05
N VAL A 349 -8.44 10.66 -3.10
CA VAL A 349 -8.73 9.23 -3.14
C VAL A 349 -7.41 8.45 -3.16
N THR A 350 -7.05 7.86 -2.01
CA THR A 350 -5.83 7.04 -1.88
C THR A 350 -6.09 5.58 -1.51
N GLY A 351 -7.27 5.22 -1.00
CA GLY A 351 -7.64 3.82 -0.85
C GLY A 351 -7.74 3.11 -2.20
N VAL A 352 -7.73 1.78 -2.16
CA VAL A 352 -7.71 0.95 -3.38
C VAL A 352 -9.11 0.87 -3.99
N TYR A 353 -9.20 1.24 -5.27
CA TYR A 353 -10.34 1.06 -6.16
C TYR A 353 -9.81 0.45 -7.46
N THR A 354 -10.44 -0.62 -7.96
CA THR A 354 -9.86 -1.43 -9.03
C THR A 354 -10.63 -1.39 -10.35
N GLY A 355 -11.90 -1.02 -10.33
CA GLY A 355 -12.79 -1.04 -11.47
C GLY A 355 -13.87 0.04 -11.39
N TYR A 356 -15.11 -0.36 -11.72
CA TYR A 356 -16.23 0.56 -11.90
C TYR A 356 -17.18 0.53 -10.71
N THR A 357 -17.85 1.66 -10.49
CA THR A 357 -18.88 1.84 -9.46
C THR A 357 -20.17 2.41 -10.05
N ASN A 358 -21.31 2.01 -9.50
CA ASN A 358 -22.62 2.58 -9.79
C ASN A 358 -22.95 3.74 -8.85
N HIS A 359 -23.94 4.55 -9.22
CA HIS A 359 -24.49 5.63 -8.37
C HIS A 359 -23.50 6.69 -7.87
N PHE A 360 -22.39 6.89 -8.57
CA PHE A 360 -21.46 7.98 -8.28
C PHE A 360 -22.15 9.35 -8.43
N ASN A 361 -22.12 10.16 -7.37
CA ASN A 361 -22.88 11.41 -7.26
C ASN A 361 -22.21 12.58 -8.00
N ILE A 362 -22.07 12.43 -9.32
CA ILE A 362 -21.48 13.42 -10.22
C ILE A 362 -22.23 14.75 -10.22
N GLY A 363 -23.54 14.73 -9.96
CA GLY A 363 -24.38 15.92 -9.87
C GLY A 363 -23.96 16.82 -8.72
N ALA A 364 -23.81 16.28 -7.50
CA ALA A 364 -23.36 17.04 -6.35
C ALA A 364 -21.92 17.55 -6.53
N LEU A 365 -21.03 16.71 -7.07
CA LEU A 365 -19.64 17.09 -7.38
C LEU A 365 -19.60 18.36 -8.26
N MET A 366 -20.34 18.35 -9.37
CA MET A 366 -20.38 19.46 -10.32
C MET A 366 -21.04 20.71 -9.73
N GLN A 367 -22.24 20.57 -9.14
CA GLN A 367 -23.03 21.71 -8.66
C GLN A 367 -22.38 22.46 -7.48
N THR A 368 -21.50 21.80 -6.74
CA THR A 368 -20.82 22.39 -5.57
C THR A 368 -19.37 22.75 -5.82
N GLY A 369 -18.86 22.55 -7.05
CA GLY A 369 -17.50 22.91 -7.45
C GLY A 369 -16.40 22.12 -6.73
N ILE A 370 -16.71 20.92 -6.23
CA ILE A 370 -15.75 20.09 -5.49
C ILE A 370 -14.65 19.60 -6.42
N ARG A 371 -13.41 19.64 -5.95
CA ARG A 371 -12.25 19.05 -6.64
C ARG A 371 -12.08 17.61 -6.17
N LEU A 372 -12.17 16.67 -7.09
CA LEU A 372 -11.86 15.27 -6.84
C LEU A 372 -10.49 14.94 -7.44
N ILE A 373 -9.56 14.51 -6.58
CA ILE A 373 -8.19 14.16 -6.94
C ILE A 373 -8.03 12.67 -6.72
N GLY A 374 -7.86 11.93 -7.81
CA GLY A 374 -7.36 10.56 -7.74
C GLY A 374 -5.87 10.60 -7.43
N ASN A 375 -5.49 10.34 -6.17
CA ASN A 375 -4.07 10.29 -5.82
C ASN A 375 -3.41 9.06 -6.45
N GLY A 376 -4.19 7.98 -6.65
CA GLY A 376 -3.74 6.75 -7.28
C GLY A 376 -2.66 6.04 -6.47
N GLN A 377 -1.95 5.11 -7.11
CA GLN A 377 -0.76 4.51 -6.52
C GLN A 377 0.30 5.59 -6.35
N ALA A 378 0.83 5.77 -5.13
CA ALA A 378 1.66 6.91 -4.82
C ALA A 378 3.05 6.83 -5.48
N PRO A 379 3.57 7.89 -6.11
CA PRO A 379 4.88 7.85 -6.75
C PRO A 379 6.01 7.92 -5.71
N VAL A 380 6.47 6.78 -5.20
CA VAL A 380 7.47 6.69 -4.12
C VAL A 380 8.74 7.47 -4.46
N HIS A 381 9.22 7.38 -5.70
CA HIS A 381 10.45 8.07 -6.14
C HIS A 381 10.37 9.60 -6.05
N LYS A 382 9.15 10.16 -6.04
CA LYS A 382 8.92 11.60 -5.86
C LYS A 382 9.20 12.06 -4.42
N HIS A 383 8.97 11.19 -3.43
CA HIS A 383 8.84 11.58 -2.02
C HIS A 383 9.89 10.97 -1.10
N TRP A 384 10.33 9.73 -1.34
CA TRP A 384 11.13 8.95 -0.38
C TRP A 384 12.44 9.61 0.09
N GLY A 385 13.13 10.37 -0.77
CA GLY A 385 14.35 11.09 -0.38
C GLY A 385 14.07 12.29 0.53
N HIS A 386 12.96 13.00 0.30
CA HIS A 386 12.52 14.08 1.19
C HIS A 386 12.08 13.52 2.54
N LEU A 387 11.29 12.46 2.54
CA LEU A 387 10.80 11.82 3.77
C LEU A 387 11.93 11.17 4.57
N LEU A 388 12.93 10.57 3.90
CA LEU A 388 14.15 10.10 4.54
C LEU A 388 14.85 11.23 5.29
N GLN A 389 14.96 12.41 4.68
CA GLN A 389 15.56 13.57 5.34
C GLN A 389 14.74 14.02 6.56
N LEU A 390 13.40 14.01 6.49
CA LEU A 390 12.55 14.33 7.64
C LEU A 390 12.69 13.31 8.79
N ILE A 391 12.92 12.02 8.49
CA ILE A 391 13.22 11.00 9.51
C ILE A 391 14.54 11.32 10.20
N ARG A 392 15.58 11.68 9.43
CA ARG A 392 16.91 12.01 9.98
C ARG A 392 16.91 13.30 10.80
N GLU A 393 16.03 14.23 10.47
CA GLU A 393 15.81 15.48 11.20
C GLU A 393 14.85 15.33 12.40
N ASP A 394 14.36 14.12 12.68
CA ASP A 394 13.38 13.82 13.74
C ASP A 394 12.11 14.69 13.63
N LYS A 395 11.71 15.01 12.40
CA LYS A 395 10.50 15.79 12.10
C LYS A 395 9.26 14.91 11.90
N ILE A 396 9.47 13.64 11.60
CA ILE A 396 8.42 12.63 11.44
C ILE A 396 8.83 11.36 12.18
N HIS A 397 7.88 10.64 12.78
CA HIS A 397 8.17 9.54 13.70
C HIS A 397 7.48 8.24 13.25
N PRO A 398 8.04 7.50 12.27
CA PRO A 398 7.38 6.31 11.72
C PRO A 398 7.04 5.24 12.77
N LEU A 399 7.80 5.17 13.88
CA LEU A 399 7.58 4.22 14.96
C LEU A 399 6.25 4.44 15.71
N ASP A 400 5.62 5.62 15.62
CA ASP A 400 4.33 5.85 16.28
C ASP A 400 3.19 5.01 15.68
N MET A 401 3.36 4.55 14.45
CA MET A 401 2.46 3.62 13.79
C MET A 401 2.76 2.15 14.15
N VAL A 402 4.02 1.83 14.49
CA VAL A 402 4.50 0.45 14.62
C VAL A 402 4.10 -0.13 15.96
N SER A 403 3.09 -0.99 15.94
CA SER A 403 2.54 -1.64 17.12
C SER A 403 3.27 -2.91 17.53
N HIS A 404 3.77 -3.68 16.55
CA HIS A 404 4.31 -5.01 16.78
C HIS A 404 5.59 -5.25 15.99
N ARG A 405 6.45 -6.11 16.53
CA ARG A 405 7.53 -6.75 15.77
C ARG A 405 7.30 -8.26 15.82
N VAL A 406 7.26 -8.92 14.67
CA VAL A 406 6.85 -10.33 14.55
C VAL A 406 7.85 -11.10 13.70
N LYS A 407 7.91 -12.43 13.83
CA LYS A 407 8.81 -13.25 13.01
C LYS A 407 8.14 -13.58 11.67
N LEU A 408 8.93 -13.77 10.62
CA LEU A 408 8.47 -14.27 9.33
C LEU A 408 7.71 -15.60 9.48
N GLU A 409 8.13 -16.45 10.43
CA GLU A 409 7.48 -17.72 10.78
C GLU A 409 6.04 -17.58 11.26
N ASP A 410 5.67 -16.44 11.84
CA ASP A 410 4.34 -16.23 12.43
C ASP A 410 3.34 -15.64 11.43
N MET A 411 3.77 -15.37 10.19
CA MET A 411 3.02 -14.55 9.23
C MET A 411 1.63 -15.10 8.89
N GLU A 412 1.42 -16.41 8.88
CA GLU A 412 0.08 -16.99 8.66
C GLU A 412 -0.92 -16.50 9.73
N LYS A 413 -0.49 -16.52 11.00
CA LYS A 413 -1.28 -16.02 12.14
C LYS A 413 -1.38 -14.50 12.12
N VAL A 414 -0.30 -13.80 11.77
CA VAL A 414 -0.30 -12.33 11.70
C VAL A 414 -1.30 -11.83 10.66
N TYR A 415 -1.41 -12.48 9.49
CA TYR A 415 -2.44 -12.19 8.49
C TYR A 415 -3.86 -12.35 9.05
N GLU A 416 -4.11 -13.42 9.82
CA GLU A 416 -5.41 -13.64 10.45
C GLU A 416 -5.75 -12.52 11.46
N LEU A 417 -4.81 -12.17 12.34
CA LEU A 417 -4.99 -11.11 13.34
C LEU A 417 -5.20 -9.75 12.68
N PHE A 418 -4.42 -9.44 11.65
CA PHE A 418 -4.53 -8.18 10.92
C PHE A 418 -5.86 -8.09 10.16
N ASN A 419 -6.29 -9.19 9.53
CA ASN A 419 -7.58 -9.30 8.86
C ASN A 419 -8.77 -9.09 9.82
N LYS A 420 -8.70 -9.66 11.02
CA LYS A 420 -9.71 -9.49 12.08
C LYS A 420 -9.69 -8.10 12.73
N ARG A 421 -8.72 -7.26 12.36
CA ARG A 421 -8.45 -5.97 13.02
C ARG A 421 -8.28 -6.16 14.53
N GLU A 422 -7.54 -7.20 14.93
CA GLU A 422 -7.29 -7.52 16.34
C GLU A 422 -6.82 -6.28 17.10
N LYS A 423 -7.34 -6.08 18.31
CA LYS A 423 -7.11 -4.85 19.07
C LYS A 423 -5.62 -4.62 19.29
N GLY A 424 -5.13 -3.46 18.85
CA GLY A 424 -3.73 -3.06 18.99
C GLY A 424 -2.82 -3.46 17.82
N PHE A 425 -3.26 -4.31 16.89
CA PHE A 425 -2.51 -4.64 15.67
C PHE A 425 -2.66 -3.54 14.61
N GLN A 426 -1.93 -2.43 14.76
CA GLN A 426 -2.00 -1.27 13.86
C GLN A 426 -1.09 -1.45 12.63
N LYS A 427 0.21 -1.64 12.86
CA LYS A 427 1.24 -1.96 11.86
C LYS A 427 2.32 -2.80 12.52
N MET A 428 2.98 -3.64 11.73
CA MET A 428 4.03 -4.53 12.21
C MET A 428 5.35 -4.32 11.48
N PHE A 429 6.44 -4.69 12.11
CA PHE A 429 7.72 -4.98 11.46
C PHE A 429 7.91 -6.50 11.46
N VAL A 430 8.00 -7.11 10.28
CA VAL A 430 8.21 -8.54 10.11
C VAL A 430 9.71 -8.77 9.98
N GLN A 431 10.31 -9.34 11.02
CA GLN A 431 11.73 -9.65 11.06
C GLN A 431 12.01 -11.01 10.39
N THR A 432 13.17 -11.11 9.74
CA THR A 432 13.72 -12.34 9.20
C THR A 432 14.95 -12.76 10.02
N LYS A 433 15.60 -13.86 9.63
CA LYS A 433 16.91 -14.24 10.19
C LYS A 433 18.04 -13.24 9.91
N PHE A 434 17.82 -12.25 9.04
CA PHE A 434 18.81 -11.23 8.68
C PHE A 434 18.61 -9.91 9.44
N SER A 435 17.54 -9.77 10.21
CA SER A 435 17.23 -8.53 10.92
C SER A 435 18.25 -8.24 12.02
N ALA A 436 18.63 -6.96 12.15
CA ALA A 436 19.32 -6.47 13.34
C ALA A 436 18.39 -6.50 14.57
N PRO A 437 18.93 -6.46 15.80
CA PRO A 437 18.12 -6.29 17.01
C PRO A 437 17.24 -5.02 16.96
N PRO A 438 16.11 -4.97 17.68
CA PRO A 438 15.23 -3.79 17.73
C PRO A 438 15.96 -2.50 18.04
N CYS A 439 15.76 -1.48 17.21
CA CYS A 439 16.26 -0.14 17.50
C CYS A 439 15.57 0.45 18.76
N PRO A 440 16.17 1.43 19.44
CA PRO A 440 15.52 2.11 20.56
C PRO A 440 14.13 2.65 20.18
N GLY A 441 13.13 2.39 21.03
CA GLY A 441 11.74 2.79 20.80
C GLY A 441 10.92 1.86 19.91
N ALA A 442 11.54 0.95 19.16
CA ALA A 442 10.82 -0.06 18.40
C ALA A 442 10.23 -1.14 19.33
N PRO A 443 9.09 -1.74 18.97
CA PRO A 443 8.53 -2.84 19.74
C PRO A 443 9.49 -4.03 19.77
N LYS A 444 9.51 -4.72 20.92
CA LYS A 444 10.18 -6.03 21.03
C LYS A 444 9.43 -7.06 20.19
N VAL A 445 10.13 -8.14 19.87
CA VAL A 445 9.52 -9.28 19.19
C VAL A 445 8.37 -9.80 20.05
N THR A 446 7.19 -9.86 19.45
CA THR A 446 5.96 -10.37 20.05
C THR A 446 5.97 -11.88 19.89
N ASP A 447 5.75 -12.60 21.00
CA ASP A 447 5.52 -14.04 20.95
C ASP A 447 4.04 -14.28 20.63
N LEU A 448 3.77 -14.81 19.43
CA LEU A 448 2.43 -15.05 18.91
C LEU A 448 2.01 -16.49 19.04
#